data_AF-A0AAW9EFR6-F1
#
_entry.id   AF-A0AAW9EFR6-F1
#
_cell.length_a   1.000
_cell.length_b   1.000
_cell.length_c   1.000
_cell.angle_alpha   90.00
_cell.angle_beta   90.00
_cell.angle_gamma   90.00
#
_symmetry.space_group_name_H-M   'P 1'
#
loop_
_entity.id
_entity.type
_entity.pdbx_description
1 polymer ?
#
loop_
_entity_poly.entity_id
_entity_poly.type
_entity_poly.pdbx_seq_one_letter_code
_entity_poly.pdbx_strand_id
1 'polypeptide(L)'
;VTIMQVRQGLAKGLGHAVLCAHPVVGDEPVAVILPDVILDEYESDLSQENLAEMIKRFDETGSSQIMVEPVDDVTAYGVVDCKGVD
;
A
#
# COMPACT_ATOMS: atom_id res chain seq x y z
N VAL A 1 -10.61 -9.61 -15.34
CA VAL A 1 -9.92 -8.49 -14.65
C VAL A 1 -10.07 -7.26 -15.52
N THR A 2 -10.43 -6.12 -14.93
CA THR A 2 -10.49 -4.83 -15.64
C THR A 2 -9.26 -4.02 -15.27
N ILE A 3 -8.50 -3.54 -16.25
CA ILE A 3 -7.33 -2.69 -16.06
C ILE A 3 -7.65 -1.32 -16.66
N MET A 4 -7.52 -0.27 -15.86
CA MET A 4 -7.72 1.12 -16.28
C MET A 4 -6.39 1.89 -16.17
N GLN A 5 -6.21 2.88 -17.03
CA GLN A 5 -4.97 3.66 -17.10
C GLN A 5 -5.29 5.16 -17.09
N VAL A 6 -4.62 5.90 -16.22
CA VAL A 6 -4.62 7.37 -16.18
C VAL A 6 -3.19 7.88 -16.32
N ARG A 7 -3.02 9.04 -16.96
CA ARG A 7 -1.72 9.68 -17.15
C ARG A 7 -1.44 10.65 -16.00
N GLN A 8 -0.25 10.57 -15.41
CA GLN A 8 0.22 11.56 -14.42
C GLN A 8 0.50 12.94 -15.05
N GLY A 9 0.89 12.95 -16.33
CA GLY A 9 1.37 14.16 -17.02
C GLY A 9 2.84 14.42 -16.70
N LEU A 10 3.12 15.20 -15.65
CA LEU A 10 4.48 15.53 -15.20
C LEU A 10 4.86 14.71 -13.97
N ALA A 11 6.15 14.36 -13.85
CA ALA A 11 6.67 13.63 -12.69
C ALA A 11 6.67 14.53 -11.44
N LYS A 12 5.61 14.46 -10.65
CA LYS A 12 5.38 15.26 -9.43
C LYS A 12 5.42 14.43 -8.14
N GLY A 13 5.94 13.21 -8.22
CA GLY A 13 6.06 12.29 -7.08
C GLY A 13 4.83 11.39 -6.86
N LEU A 14 4.96 10.45 -5.92
CA LEU A 14 3.99 9.39 -5.64
C LEU A 14 2.63 9.94 -5.21
N GLY A 15 2.58 10.91 -4.31
CA GLY A 15 1.31 11.50 -3.86
C GLY A 15 0.48 12.07 -5.01
N HIS A 16 1.13 12.71 -5.99
CA HIS A 16 0.44 13.18 -7.20
C HIS A 16 0.00 12.02 -8.09
N ALA A 17 0.77 10.94 -8.18
CA ALA A 17 0.38 9.75 -8.94
C ALA A 17 -0.89 9.09 -8.36
N VAL A 18 -0.97 8.96 -7.03
CA VAL A 18 -2.18 8.47 -6.33
C VAL A 18 -3.36 9.42 -6.57
N LEU A 19 -3.14 10.74 -6.46
CA LEU A 19 -4.18 11.75 -6.69
C LEU A 19 -4.75 11.69 -8.12
N CYS A 20 -3.94 11.39 -9.14
CA CYS A 20 -4.42 11.23 -10.50
C CYS A 20 -5.48 10.13 -10.64
N ALA A 21 -5.49 9.12 -9.75
CA ALA A 21 -6.49 8.05 -9.77
C ALA A 21 -7.80 8.42 -9.06
N HIS A 22 -7.86 9.53 -8.31
CA HIS A 22 -9.07 9.95 -7.56
C HIS A 22 -10.35 10.00 -8.40
N PRO A 23 -10.38 10.50 -9.65
CA PRO A 23 -11.60 10.47 -10.47
C PRO A 23 -12.10 9.07 -10.84
N VAL A 24 -11.24 8.04 -10.75
CA VAL A 24 -11.59 6.63 -11.02
C VAL A 24 -12.02 5.93 -9.72
N VAL A 25 -11.34 6.23 -8.62
CA VAL A 25 -11.60 5.63 -7.29
C VAL A 25 -12.84 6.25 -6.62
N GLY A 26 -13.00 7.57 -6.73
CA GLY A 26 -13.97 8.34 -5.96
C GLY A 26 -13.49 8.60 -4.52
N ASP A 27 -14.44 8.92 -3.63
CA ASP A 27 -14.19 9.13 -2.21
C ASP A 27 -14.27 7.81 -1.43
N GLU A 28 -13.55 6.80 -1.92
CA GLU A 28 -13.55 5.42 -1.41
C GLU A 28 -12.14 5.02 -0.93
N PRO A 29 -12.03 4.04 -0.01
CA PRO A 29 -10.73 3.49 0.36
C PRO A 29 -10.05 2.79 -0.82
N VAL A 30 -8.70 2.79 -0.82
CA VAL A 30 -7.91 2.28 -1.94
C VAL A 30 -6.63 1.59 -1.48
N ALA A 31 -6.20 0.58 -2.22
CA ALA A 31 -4.87 -0.01 -2.09
C ALA A 31 -3.88 0.65 -3.05
N VAL A 32 -2.72 1.05 -2.56
CA VAL A 32 -1.60 1.56 -3.37
C VAL A 32 -0.51 0.49 -3.41
N ILE A 33 -0.16 0.04 -4.62
CA ILE A 33 0.85 -1.01 -4.84
C ILE A 33 2.02 -0.39 -5.60
N LEU A 34 3.22 -0.50 -5.03
CA LEU A 34 4.46 -0.13 -5.71
C LEU A 34 4.93 -1.32 -6.56
N PRO A 35 5.06 -1.17 -7.90
CA PRO A 35 5.26 -2.30 -8.80
C PRO A 35 6.68 -2.88 -8.78
N ASP A 36 7.62 -2.22 -8.11
CA ASP A 36 9.02 -2.58 -8.00
C ASP A 36 9.33 -3.48 -6.79
N VAL A 37 8.36 -3.71 -5.91
CA VAL A 37 8.47 -4.65 -4.77
C VAL A 37 7.58 -5.86 -5.05
N ILE A 38 8.17 -7.05 -5.03
CA ILE A 38 7.47 -8.32 -5.23
C ILE A 38 7.42 -9.08 -3.92
N LEU A 39 6.22 -9.49 -3.52
CA LEU A 39 6.03 -10.40 -2.38
C LEU A 39 6.15 -11.84 -2.86
N ASP A 40 6.94 -12.64 -2.14
CA ASP A 40 7.23 -14.01 -2.51
C ASP A 40 6.05 -14.94 -2.14
N GLU A 41 5.49 -15.61 -3.15
CA GLU A 41 4.38 -16.56 -3.02
C GLU A 41 4.80 -17.90 -2.38
N TYR A 42 6.10 -18.22 -2.36
CA TYR A 42 6.60 -19.44 -1.72
C TYR A 42 6.79 -19.28 -0.21
N GLU A 43 6.94 -18.03 0.26
CA GLU A 43 7.13 -17.69 1.66
C GLU A 43 5.82 -17.26 2.35
N SER A 44 4.74 -17.03 1.59
CA SER A 44 3.44 -16.58 2.14
C SER A 44 2.25 -16.96 1.24
N ASP A 45 1.09 -17.24 1.85
CA ASP A 45 -0.16 -17.40 1.09
C ASP A 45 -0.77 -16.02 0.77
N LEU A 46 -0.48 -15.48 -0.42
CA LEU A 46 -0.97 -14.16 -0.87
C LEU A 46 -2.51 -14.05 -0.92
N SER A 47 -3.25 -15.16 -0.82
CA SER A 47 -4.71 -15.13 -0.74
C SER A 47 -5.26 -14.84 0.66
N GLN A 48 -4.44 -15.01 1.70
CA GLN A 48 -4.82 -14.80 3.11
C GLN A 48 -3.89 -13.83 3.84
N GLU A 49 -2.63 -13.73 3.43
CA GLU A 49 -1.59 -12.95 4.09
C GLU A 49 -1.32 -11.62 3.36
N ASN A 50 -0.44 -10.79 3.93
CA ASN A 50 0.03 -9.54 3.32
C ASN A 50 -1.13 -8.59 2.97
N LEU A 51 -1.31 -8.25 1.68
CA LEU A 51 -2.36 -7.33 1.23
C LEU A 51 -3.76 -7.84 1.59
N ALA A 52 -3.98 -9.15 1.55
CA ALA A 52 -5.28 -9.75 1.89
C ALA A 52 -5.66 -9.49 3.36
N GLU A 53 -4.73 -9.74 4.28
CA GLU A 53 -4.95 -9.50 5.71
C GLU A 53 -5.03 -7.99 6.02
N MET A 54 -4.27 -7.14 5.32
CA MET A 54 -4.40 -5.68 5.46
C MET A 54 -5.79 -5.18 5.09
N ILE A 55 -6.37 -5.68 3.99
CA ILE A 55 -7.74 -5.32 3.58
C ILE A 55 -8.73 -5.77 4.66
N LYS A 56 -8.64 -7.02 5.10
CA LYS A 56 -9.50 -7.54 6.17
C LYS A 56 -9.38 -6.72 7.46
N ARG A 57 -8.16 -6.33 7.84
CA ARG A 57 -7.93 -5.50 9.03
C ARG A 57 -8.48 -4.09 8.88
N PHE A 58 -8.38 -3.49 7.69
CA PHE A 58 -9.01 -2.22 7.38
C PHE A 58 -10.54 -2.33 7.52
N ASP A 59 -11.15 -3.38 6.97
CA ASP A 59 -12.60 -3.61 7.05
C ASP A 59 -13.08 -3.76 8.51
N GLU A 60 -12.28 -4.41 9.36
CA GLU A 60 -12.58 -4.59 10.79
C GLU A 60 -12.43 -3.32 11.63
N THR A 61 -11.48 -2.45 11.28
CA THR A 61 -11.04 -1.35 12.18
C THR A 61 -11.28 0.05 11.63
N GLY A 62 -11.51 0.19 10.33
CA GLY A 62 -11.52 1.48 9.61
C GLY A 62 -10.17 2.21 9.61
N SER A 63 -9.11 1.59 10.14
CA SER A 63 -7.78 2.21 10.22
C SER A 63 -6.96 1.86 9.00
N SER A 64 -6.35 2.85 8.35
CA SER A 64 -5.44 2.62 7.22
C SER A 64 -4.28 1.70 7.61
N GLN A 65 -3.90 0.82 6.70
CA GLN A 65 -2.83 -0.15 6.90
C GLN A 65 -1.60 0.22 6.07
N ILE A 66 -0.41 0.09 6.65
CA ILE A 66 0.88 0.27 5.96
C ILE A 66 1.73 -0.98 6.23
N MET A 67 2.18 -1.63 5.16
CA MET A 67 3.05 -2.80 5.25
C MET A 67 4.47 -2.36 5.62
N VAL A 68 5.09 -3.08 6.55
CA VAL A 68 6.48 -2.89 6.97
C VAL A 68 7.15 -4.24 7.18
N GLU A 69 8.46 -4.27 7.00
CA GLU A 69 9.30 -5.43 7.30
C GLU A 69 10.47 -5.00 8.20
N PRO A 70 11.01 -5.91 9.02
CA PRO A 70 12.23 -5.62 9.77
C PRO A 70 13.44 -5.56 8.84
N VAL A 71 14.34 -4.62 9.08
CA VAL A 71 15.59 -4.45 8.33
C VAL A 71 16.78 -4.33 9.29
N ASP A 72 17.95 -4.83 8.86
CA ASP A 72 19.18 -4.72 9.65
C ASP A 72 19.75 -3.29 9.63
N ASP A 73 19.69 -2.60 8.48
CA ASP A 73 20.14 -1.20 8.32
C ASP A 73 18.95 -0.27 8.11
N VAL A 74 18.58 0.47 9.16
CA VAL A 74 17.46 1.40 9.15
C VAL A 74 17.73 2.70 8.38
N THR A 75 18.99 3.03 8.07
CA THR A 75 19.35 4.34 7.50
C THR A 75 18.98 4.50 6.02
N ALA A 76 18.71 3.39 5.34
CA ALA A 76 18.32 3.36 3.93
C ALA A 76 16.80 3.42 3.71
N TYR A 77 15.99 3.43 4.77
CA TYR A 77 14.54 3.25 4.68
C TYR A 77 13.74 4.30 5.45
N GLY A 78 12.44 4.39 5.12
CA GLY A 78 11.47 5.10 5.95
C GLY A 78 11.03 4.22 7.12
N VAL A 79 11.37 4.63 8.34
CA VAL A 79 11.11 3.84 9.56
C VAL A 79 9.81 4.31 10.22
N VAL A 80 8.93 3.36 10.54
CA VAL A 80 7.66 3.64 11.24
C VAL A 80 7.84 3.70 12.75
N ASP A 81 7.00 4.49 13.42
CA ASP A 81 6.81 4.48 14.88
C ASP A 81 5.45 3.85 15.18
N CYS A 82 5.43 2.76 15.94
CA CYS A 82 4.24 1.97 16.21
C CYS A 82 3.69 2.13 17.63
N LYS A 83 4.27 2.96 18.51
CA LYS A 83 3.73 3.10 19.88
C LYS A 83 4.08 4.41 20.56
N GLY A 84 3.36 5.40 20.07
CA GLY A 84 2.43 6.12 20.94
C GLY A 84 0.94 5.81 20.69
N VAL A 85 0.53 4.55 20.51
CA VAL A 85 -0.88 4.13 20.68
C VAL A 85 -0.93 2.79 21.41
N ASP A 86 -1.54 2.78 22.59
CA ASP A 86 -1.85 1.58 23.38
C ASP A 86 -2.75 0.61 22.61
#